data_AF-A0A534M5M8-F1
#
_entry.id   AF-A0A534M5M8-F1
#
_cell.length_a   1.000
_cell.length_b   1.000
_cell.length_c   1.000
_cell.angle_alpha   90.00
_cell.angle_beta   90.00
_cell.angle_gamma   90.00
#
_symmetry.space_group_name_H-M   'P 1'
#
loop_
_entity.id
_entity.type
_entity.pdbx_description
1 polymer ?
#
loop_
_entity_poly.entity_id
_entity_poly.type
_entity_poly.pdbx_seq_one_letter_code
_entity_poly.pdbx_strand_id
1 'polypeptide(L)'
;MSLGETDLRRGMAVLDQYREQIEALAQQQEIVRISLEEHMRARETLTRYREAGKGAEVLVPVGANSFLVAASKDVDRAFVSIGSDLLVYDDIKQQIERLDGRIKSITDAANAIGQRLVELQRRAEAQGAAVQDLYDRLQAKGAPGERN
;
A
#
# COMPACT_ATOMS: atom_id res chain seq x y z
N MET A 1 -22.51 -18.12 33.79
CA MET A 1 -21.29 -18.04 32.94
C MET A 1 -20.10 -17.91 33.86
N SER A 2 -19.02 -18.66 33.61
CA SER A 2 -17.79 -18.56 34.39
C SER A 2 -17.00 -17.30 34.00
N LEU A 3 -16.27 -16.70 34.92
CA LEU A 3 -15.37 -15.56 34.64
C LEU A 3 -14.42 -15.88 33.47
N GLY A 4 -13.88 -17.11 33.41
CA GLY A 4 -12.97 -17.51 32.33
C GLY A 4 -13.60 -17.57 30.94
N GLU A 5 -14.89 -17.89 30.83
CA GLU A 5 -15.61 -17.86 29.55
C GLU A 5 -15.82 -16.42 29.06
N THR A 6 -15.99 -15.48 29.99
CA THR A 6 -16.12 -14.05 29.68
C THR A 6 -14.79 -13.47 29.20
N ASP A 7 -13.68 -13.84 29.85
CA ASP A 7 -12.34 -13.43 29.45
C ASP A 7 -11.93 -13.99 28.09
N LEU A 8 -12.31 -15.24 27.78
CA LEU A 8 -12.08 -15.85 26.47
C LEU A 8 -12.82 -15.09 25.36
N ARG A 9 -14.12 -14.80 25.56
CA ARG A 9 -14.90 -14.03 24.58
C ARG A 9 -14.32 -12.64 24.35
N ARG A 10 -13.88 -11.96 25.42
CA ARG A 10 -13.20 -10.66 25.29
C ARG A 10 -11.90 -10.79 24.51
N GLY A 11 -11.11 -11.82 24.78
CA GLY A 11 -9.85 -12.06 24.08
C GLY A 11 -10.05 -12.30 22.58
N MET A 12 -11.08 -13.07 22.21
CA MET A 12 -11.48 -13.30 20.81
C MET A 12 -11.93 -12.00 20.12
N ALA A 13 -12.74 -11.18 20.79
CA ALA A 13 -13.19 -9.90 20.24
C ALA A 13 -12.01 -8.95 19.93
N VAL A 14 -10.98 -8.92 20.79
CA VAL A 14 -9.76 -8.13 20.53
C VAL A 14 -8.98 -8.68 19.33
N LEU A 15 -8.93 -10.00 19.14
CA LEU A 15 -8.29 -10.61 17.96
C LEU A 15 -9.00 -10.23 16.67
N ASP A 16 -10.33 -10.27 16.65
CA ASP A 16 -11.10 -9.88 15.49
C ASP A 16 -10.89 -8.40 15.15
N GLN A 17 -10.83 -7.53 16.17
CA GLN A 17 -10.48 -6.13 15.99
C GLN A 17 -9.07 -5.92 15.41
N TYR A 18 -8.08 -6.75 15.79
CA TYR A 18 -6.75 -6.69 15.19
C TYR A 18 -6.75 -7.17 13.74
N ARG A 19 -7.50 -8.24 13.43
CA ARG A 19 -7.63 -8.75 12.05
C ARG A 19 -8.20 -7.68 11.12
N GLU A 20 -9.28 -7.02 11.53
CA GLU A 20 -9.90 -5.93 10.77
C GLU A 20 -8.91 -4.77 10.52
N GLN A 21 -8.13 -4.37 11.54
CA GLN A 21 -7.12 -3.32 11.39
C GLN A 21 -5.98 -3.72 10.46
N ILE A 22 -5.52 -4.97 10.54
CA ILE A 22 -4.46 -5.50 9.66
C ILE A 22 -4.95 -5.51 8.21
N GLU A 23 -6.18 -5.96 7.97
CA GLU A 23 -6.77 -5.99 6.63
C GLU A 23 -6.89 -4.58 6.05
N ALA A 24 -7.40 -3.62 6.83
CA ALA A 24 -7.52 -2.23 6.39
C ALA A 24 -6.14 -1.60 6.05
N LEU A 25 -5.11 -1.85 6.86
CA LEU A 25 -3.76 -1.36 6.59
C LEU A 25 -3.12 -2.05 5.38
N ALA A 26 -3.37 -3.33 5.15
CA ALA A 26 -2.88 -4.04 3.98
C ALA A 26 -3.51 -3.48 2.69
N GLN A 27 -4.81 -3.19 2.70
CA GLN A 27 -5.49 -2.52 1.58
C GLN A 27 -4.90 -1.11 1.33
N GLN A 28 -4.67 -0.35 2.40
CA GLN A 28 -4.05 0.97 2.29
C GLN A 28 -2.62 0.88 1.73
N GLN A 29 -1.83 -0.11 2.15
CA GLN A 29 -0.47 -0.35 1.65
C GLN A 29 -0.47 -0.58 0.13
N GLU A 30 -1.43 -1.35 -0.37
CA GLU A 30 -1.55 -1.64 -1.80
C GLU A 30 -1.89 -0.38 -2.62
N ILE A 31 -2.79 0.46 -2.13
CA ILE A 31 -3.13 1.74 -2.77
C ILE A 31 -1.87 2.64 -2.85
N VAL A 32 -1.11 2.72 -1.77
CA VAL A 32 0.14 3.51 -1.72
C VAL A 32 1.19 2.94 -2.67
N ARG A 33 1.30 1.60 -2.79
CA ARG A 33 2.21 0.93 -3.73
C ARG A 33 1.87 1.27 -5.18
N ILE A 34 0.60 1.15 -5.57
CA ILE A 34 0.13 1.48 -6.92
C ILE A 34 0.43 2.94 -7.26
N SER A 35 0.16 3.85 -6.33
CA SER A 35 0.47 5.28 -6.47
C SER A 35 1.97 5.51 -6.65
N LEU A 36 2.82 4.88 -5.83
CA LEU A 36 4.27 4.99 -5.95
C LEU A 36 4.76 4.57 -7.35
N GLU A 37 4.27 3.44 -7.86
CA GLU A 37 4.65 2.94 -9.17
C GLU A 37 4.21 3.87 -10.30
N GLU A 38 3.02 4.46 -10.20
CA GLU A 38 2.53 5.45 -11.15
C GLU A 38 3.45 6.68 -11.22
N HIS A 39 3.85 7.21 -10.07
CA HIS A 39 4.73 8.37 -10.00
C HIS A 39 6.14 8.04 -10.50
N MET A 40 6.68 6.87 -10.16
CA MET A 40 7.96 6.40 -10.67
C MET A 40 7.96 6.23 -12.19
N ARG A 41 6.89 5.64 -12.76
CA ARG A 41 6.74 5.51 -14.21
C ARG A 41 6.67 6.87 -14.90
N ALA A 42 5.92 7.82 -14.35
CA ALA A 42 5.82 9.18 -14.90
C ALA A 42 7.18 9.87 -14.89
N ARG A 43 7.90 9.81 -13.76
CA ARG A 43 9.24 10.41 -13.59
C ARG A 43 10.25 9.81 -14.57
N GLU A 44 10.26 8.49 -14.70
CA GLU A 44 11.13 7.79 -15.65
C GLU A 44 10.81 8.15 -17.10
N THR A 45 9.52 8.18 -17.45
CA THR A 45 9.08 8.54 -18.81
C THR A 45 9.52 9.95 -19.18
N LEU A 46 9.33 10.93 -18.30
CA LEU A 46 9.78 12.30 -18.50
C LEU A 46 11.31 12.41 -18.61
N THR A 47 12.04 11.62 -17.82
CA THR A 47 13.51 11.57 -17.88
C THR A 47 13.98 11.06 -19.24
N ARG A 48 13.51 9.87 -19.64
CA ARG A 48 13.88 9.26 -20.92
C ARG A 48 13.44 10.06 -22.14
N TYR A 49 12.24 10.66 -22.08
CA TYR A 49 11.73 11.48 -23.15
C TYR A 49 12.62 12.71 -23.40
N ARG A 50 13.18 13.30 -22.34
CA ARG A 50 14.16 14.38 -22.46
C ARG A 50 15.52 13.89 -22.97
N GLU A 51 16.00 12.76 -22.46
CA GLU A 51 17.28 12.16 -22.88
C GLU A 51 17.28 11.72 -24.35
N ALA A 52 16.15 11.23 -24.85
CA ALA A 52 15.97 10.87 -26.25
C ALA A 52 16.16 12.08 -27.18
N GLY A 53 15.88 13.29 -26.69
CA GLY A 53 16.05 14.52 -27.44
C GLY A 53 14.95 14.75 -28.47
N LYS A 54 14.97 15.91 -29.11
CA LYS A 54 13.97 16.33 -30.09
C LYS A 54 14.10 15.54 -31.39
N GLY A 55 12.97 15.11 -31.94
CA GLY A 55 12.89 14.33 -33.18
C GLY A 55 13.14 12.83 -32.99
N ALA A 56 13.31 12.37 -31.75
CA ALA A 56 13.44 10.95 -31.44
C ALA A 56 12.13 10.21 -31.76
N GLU A 57 12.26 9.06 -32.41
CA GLU A 57 11.13 8.19 -32.69
C GLU A 57 10.64 7.52 -31.40
N VAL A 58 9.35 7.64 -31.12
CA VAL A 58 8.70 7.09 -29.93
C VAL A 58 7.46 6.29 -30.33
N LEU A 59 7.21 5.22 -29.58
CA LEU A 59 5.99 4.42 -29.73
C LEU A 59 4.93 4.88 -28.75
N VAL A 60 3.76 5.25 -29.27
CA VAL A 60 2.60 5.65 -28.47
C VAL A 60 1.63 4.47 -28.40
N PRO A 61 1.45 3.82 -27.23
CA PRO A 61 0.51 2.71 -27.11
C PRO A 61 -0.93 3.23 -27.23
N VAL A 62 -1.73 2.57 -28.07
CA VAL A 62 -3.17 2.87 -28.24
C VAL A 62 -4.09 1.76 -27.75
N GLY A 63 -3.53 0.72 -27.15
CA GLY A 63 -4.26 -0.45 -26.63
C GLY A 63 -4.21 -1.66 -27.58
N ALA A 64 -4.75 -2.79 -27.13
CA ALA A 64 -4.80 -4.06 -27.89
C ALA A 64 -3.44 -4.45 -28.53
N ASN A 65 -2.34 -4.25 -27.79
CA ASN A 65 -0.97 -4.50 -28.27
C ASN A 65 -0.61 -3.75 -29.58
N SER A 66 -1.23 -2.59 -29.81
CA SER A 66 -1.03 -1.74 -30.99
C SER A 66 -0.37 -0.41 -30.60
N PHE A 67 0.49 0.10 -31.48
CA PHE A 67 1.34 1.27 -31.23
C PHE A 67 1.36 2.19 -32.44
N LEU A 68 1.39 3.49 -32.20
CA LEU A 68 1.63 4.52 -33.22
C LEU A 68 3.10 4.94 -33.18
N VAL A 69 3.68 5.20 -34.35
CA VAL A 69 5.00 5.83 -34.47
C VAL A 69 4.81 7.35 -34.42
N ALA A 70 5.54 8.01 -33.53
CA ALA A 70 5.56 9.46 -33.40
C ALA A 70 7.00 9.96 -33.20
N ALA A 71 7.19 11.28 -33.27
CA ALA A 71 8.47 11.91 -32.96
C ALA A 71 8.32 12.91 -31.82
N SER A 72 9.30 12.95 -30.91
CA SER A 72 9.34 13.93 -29.81
C SER A 72 9.44 15.36 -30.36
N LYS A 73 8.53 16.24 -29.93
CA LYS A 73 8.43 17.61 -30.47
C LYS A 73 9.07 18.65 -29.58
N ASP A 74 8.60 18.74 -28.34
CA ASP A 74 9.16 19.57 -27.27
C ASP A 74 9.58 18.61 -26.17
N VAL A 75 10.85 18.66 -25.79
CA VAL A 75 11.48 17.78 -24.78
C VAL A 75 11.83 18.51 -23.49
N ASP A 76 11.57 19.82 -23.45
CA ASP A 76 11.79 20.65 -22.28
C ASP A 76 10.47 20.94 -21.55
N ARG A 77 9.32 20.86 -22.23
CA ARG A 77 8.01 21.17 -21.66
C ARG A 77 6.95 20.10 -21.87
N ALA A 78 6.07 19.95 -20.88
CA ALA A 78 4.93 19.03 -20.91
C ALA A 78 3.67 19.70 -20.33
N PHE A 79 2.50 19.18 -20.70
CA PHE A 79 1.26 19.53 -20.01
C PHE A 79 1.16 18.77 -18.70
N VAL A 80 0.84 19.48 -17.63
CA VAL A 80 0.80 18.97 -16.27
C VAL A 80 -0.53 19.38 -15.64
N SER A 81 -1.25 18.41 -15.08
CA SER A 81 -2.44 18.71 -14.29
C SER A 81 -2.07 19.22 -12.92
N ILE A 82 -2.71 20.32 -12.53
CA ILE A 82 -2.65 20.87 -11.16
C ILE A 82 -3.97 20.64 -10.40
N GLY A 83 -4.87 19.83 -10.96
CA GLY A 83 -6.21 19.57 -10.45
C GLY A 83 -7.26 20.56 -10.95
N SER A 84 -8.53 20.33 -10.59
CA SER A 84 -9.68 21.16 -11.02
C SER A 84 -9.75 21.37 -12.54
N ASP A 85 -9.43 20.33 -13.30
CA ASP A 85 -9.36 20.35 -14.78
C ASP A 85 -8.39 21.41 -15.37
N LEU A 86 -7.45 21.91 -14.56
CA LEU A 86 -6.43 22.86 -15.00
C LEU A 86 -5.15 22.15 -15.43
N LEU A 87 -4.69 22.50 -16.62
CA LEU A 87 -3.43 22.07 -17.20
C LEU A 87 -2.50 23.27 -17.36
N VAL A 88 -1.24 23.10 -16.96
CA VAL A 88 -0.17 24.06 -17.21
C VAL A 88 0.84 23.46 -18.17
N TYR A 89 1.35 24.27 -19.10
CA TYR A 89 2.44 23.86 -19.99
C TYR A 89 3.76 24.31 -19.37
N ASP A 90 4.41 23.38 -18.68
CA ASP A 90 5.48 23.67 -17.72
C ASP A 90 6.75 22.85 -18.00
N ASP A 91 7.85 23.26 -17.38
CA ASP A 91 9.18 22.66 -17.55
C ASP A 91 9.25 21.23 -16.99
N ILE A 92 9.76 20.31 -17.79
CA ILE A 92 9.87 18.88 -17.47
C ILE A 92 10.86 18.64 -16.32
N LYS A 93 11.95 19.41 -16.20
CA LYS A 93 12.90 19.27 -15.08
C LYS A 93 12.20 19.63 -13.76
N GLN A 94 11.45 20.73 -13.74
CA GLN A 94 10.65 21.08 -12.56
C GLN A 94 9.62 20.00 -12.22
N GLN A 95 9.00 19.37 -13.22
CA GLN A 95 8.09 18.25 -12.96
C GLN A 95 8.77 17.03 -12.38
N ILE A 96 9.98 16.69 -12.85
CA ILE A 96 10.76 15.59 -12.28
C ILE A 96 11.08 15.88 -10.81
N GLU A 97 11.49 17.10 -10.46
CA GLU A 97 11.74 17.48 -9.07
C GLU A 97 10.48 17.36 -8.20
N ARG A 98 9.32 17.80 -8.72
CA ARG A 98 8.02 17.63 -8.04
C ARG A 98 7.65 16.15 -7.86
N LEU A 99 7.90 15.33 -8.87
CA LEU A 99 7.67 13.88 -8.81
C LEU A 99 8.61 13.20 -7.82
N ASP A 100 9.89 13.55 -7.79
CA ASP A 100 10.86 13.03 -6.82
C ASP A 100 10.44 13.36 -5.38
N GLY A 101 9.95 14.59 -5.14
CA GLY A 101 9.36 14.97 -3.86
C GLY A 101 8.14 14.13 -3.49
N ARG A 102 7.21 13.93 -4.42
CA ARG A 102 6.02 13.07 -4.23
C ARG A 102 6.40 11.61 -3.96
N ILE A 103 7.32 11.05 -4.74
CA ILE A 103 7.86 9.69 -4.58
C ILE A 103 8.42 9.52 -3.18
N LYS A 104 9.21 10.48 -2.70
CA LYS A 104 9.75 10.46 -1.34
C LYS A 104 8.64 10.44 -0.29
N SER A 105 7.68 11.36 -0.38
CA SER A 105 6.56 11.42 0.57
C SER A 105 5.70 10.15 0.58
N ILE A 106 5.43 9.57 -0.59
CA ILE A 106 4.69 8.31 -0.72
C ILE A 106 5.50 7.16 -0.12
N THR A 107 6.81 7.11 -0.36
CA THR A 107 7.72 6.10 0.21
C THR A 107 7.74 6.17 1.73
N ASP A 108 7.83 7.38 2.31
CA ASP A 108 7.79 7.59 3.75
C ASP A 108 6.44 7.11 4.35
N ALA A 109 5.32 7.40 3.67
CA ALA A 109 4.01 6.91 4.07
C ALA A 109 3.90 5.37 3.98
N ALA A 110 4.42 4.76 2.91
CA ALA A 110 4.45 3.31 2.74
C ALA A 110 5.23 2.62 3.86
N ASN A 111 6.40 3.18 4.22
CA ASN A 111 7.22 2.68 5.31
C ASN A 111 6.50 2.76 6.66
N ALA A 112 5.82 3.88 6.94
CA ALA A 112 5.04 4.05 8.16
C ALA A 112 3.89 3.04 8.27
N ILE A 113 3.17 2.78 7.16
CA ILE A 113 2.13 1.75 7.10
C ILE A 113 2.72 0.37 7.36
N GLY A 114 3.84 0.03 6.71
CA GLY A 114 4.53 -1.26 6.89
C GLY A 114 4.97 -1.50 8.34
N GLN A 115 5.55 -0.49 9.00
CA GLN A 115 5.93 -0.57 10.40
C GLN A 115 4.72 -0.83 11.31
N ARG A 116 3.61 -0.11 11.07
CA ARG A 116 2.36 -0.28 11.83
C ARG A 116 1.73 -1.65 11.63
N LEU A 117 1.79 -2.18 10.40
CA LEU A 117 1.30 -3.53 10.07
C LEU A 117 2.08 -4.59 10.85
N VAL A 118 3.42 -4.54 10.83
CA VAL A 118 4.29 -5.46 11.58
C VAL A 118 4.00 -5.40 13.08
N GLU A 119 3.82 -4.20 13.64
CA GLU A 119 3.49 -4.05 15.05
C GLU A 119 2.14 -4.67 15.40
N LEU A 120 1.11 -4.45 14.58
CA LEU A 120 -0.22 -5.01 14.80
C LEU A 120 -0.24 -6.53 14.66
N GLN A 121 0.47 -7.08 13.68
CA GLN A 121 0.63 -8.53 13.52
C GLN A 121 1.26 -9.16 14.77
N ARG A 122 2.34 -8.58 15.30
CA ARG A 122 2.98 -9.05 16.53
C ARG A 122 2.02 -9.01 17.73
N ARG A 123 1.21 -7.95 17.86
CA ARG A 123 0.20 -7.83 18.93
C ARG A 123 -0.91 -8.88 18.78
N ALA A 124 -1.37 -9.12 17.54
CA ALA A 124 -2.37 -10.12 17.23
C ALA A 124 -1.87 -11.54 17.54
N GLU A 125 -0.62 -11.87 17.18
CA GLU A 125 0.00 -13.15 17.49
C GLU A 125 0.10 -13.40 18.99
N ALA A 126 0.59 -12.42 19.76
CA ALA A 126 0.67 -12.51 21.22
C ALA A 126 -0.70 -12.70 21.87
N GLN A 127 -1.70 -11.94 21.41
CA GLN A 127 -3.09 -12.09 21.86
C GLN A 127 -3.66 -13.47 21.49
N GLY A 128 -3.31 -13.99 20.32
CA GLY A 128 -3.74 -15.30 19.81
C GLY A 128 -3.23 -16.42 20.70
N ALA A 129 -1.95 -16.38 21.03
CA ALA A 129 -1.34 -17.32 21.97
C ALA A 129 -2.00 -17.27 23.35
N ALA A 130 -2.31 -16.08 23.87
CA ALA A 130 -2.98 -15.93 25.16
C ALA A 130 -4.41 -16.48 25.16
N VAL A 131 -5.17 -16.25 24.07
CA VAL A 131 -6.52 -16.80 23.89
C VAL A 131 -6.48 -18.33 23.81
N GLN A 132 -5.51 -18.90 23.09
CA GLN A 132 -5.35 -20.35 22.97
C GLN A 132 -5.03 -21.01 24.32
N ASP A 133 -4.07 -20.47 25.07
CA ASP A 133 -3.70 -20.98 26.40
C ASP A 133 -4.89 -20.91 27.38
N LEU A 134 -5.68 -19.83 27.34
CA LEU A 134 -6.90 -19.71 28.15
C LEU A 134 -7.94 -20.76 27.75
N TYR A 135 -8.15 -20.98 26.45
CA TYR A 135 -9.06 -21.99 25.94
C TYR A 135 -8.67 -23.41 26.40
N ASP A 136 -7.39 -23.77 26.26
CA ASP A 136 -6.87 -25.09 26.64
C ASP A 136 -7.03 -25.35 28.15
N ARG A 137 -6.78 -24.33 28.99
CA ARG A 137 -7.00 -24.41 30.45
C ARG A 137 -8.47 -24.60 30.82
N LEU A 138 -9.38 -23.97 30.09
CA LEU A 138 -10.81 -24.11 30.33
C LEU A 138 -11.31 -25.49 29.90
N GLN A 139 -10.80 -26.04 28.80
CA GLN A 139 -11.09 -27.42 28.40
C GLN A 139 -10.56 -28.44 29.43
N ALA A 140 -9.33 -28.27 29.91
CA ALA A 140 -8.74 -29.16 30.90
C ALA A 140 -9.50 -29.15 32.25
N LYS A 141 -10.07 -28.01 32.65
CA LYS A 141 -10.93 -27.90 33.85
C LYS A 141 -12.37 -28.38 33.63
N GLY A 142 -12.81 -28.46 32.38
CA GLY A 142 -14.15 -28.91 31.98
C GLY A 142 -14.31 -30.42 31.83
N ALA A 143 -13.25 -31.21 32.06
CA ALA A 143 -13.27 -32.67 32.01
C ALA A 143 -13.28 -33.32 33.43
N PRO A 144 -14.42 -33.40 34.14
CA PRO A 144 -14.56 -34.30 35.27
C PRO A 144 -15.05 -35.69 34.83
N GLY A 145 -14.18 -36.69 35.00
CA GLY A 145 -14.56 -38.08 35.25
C GLY A 145 -15.51 -38.76 34.26
N GLU A 146 -14.98 -39.25 33.14
CA GLU A 146 -15.53 -40.49 32.56
C GLU A 146 -14.60 -41.67 32.89
N ARG A 147 -15.21 -42.62 33.61
CA ARG A 147 -14.87 -44.05 33.78
C ARG A 147 -14.18 -44.46 35.08
N ASN A 148 -15.07 -44.95 35.96
CA ASN A 148 -14.97 -46.02 36.95
C ASN A 148 -14.37 -45.70 38.31
#